data_AF-A0A7R9AJS1-F1
#
_entry.id   AF-A0A7R9AJS1-F1
#
_cell.length_a   1.000
_cell.length_b   1.000
_cell.length_c   1.000
_cell.angle_alpha   90.00
_cell.angle_beta   90.00
_cell.angle_gamma   90.00
#
_symmetry.space_group_name_H-M   'P 1'
#
loop_
_entity.id
_entity.type
_entity.pdbx_description
1 polymer ?
#
loop_
_entity_poly.entity_id
_entity_poly.type
_entity_poly.pdbx_seq_one_letter_code
_entity_poly.pdbx_strand_id
1 'polypeptide(L)'
;MVRSKIHARSRVKSVEQVKAGTQLVMEINIHVVIEVVKLSGNVVGLVGWRGMVGSVLMDRMREENDFALIEPIFFSTSNPGAAAPTMAKNEKTLKDAHDLKELAKCQIIITAQGGDYTSEVFPKLRAAGWQGHWIDAASTLRMEGDAVIVLDPVNMPVIKDALAKGGNNWIGGNCT
;
A
#
# COMPACT_ATOMS: atom_id res chain seq x y z
N MET A 1 -19.90 -35.47 -10.67
CA MET A 1 -20.57 -34.40 -9.89
C MET A 1 -19.58 -33.90 -8.85
N VAL A 2 -18.85 -32.83 -9.16
CA VAL A 2 -17.76 -32.27 -8.35
C VAL A 2 -18.32 -31.12 -7.51
N ARG A 3 -18.34 -31.26 -6.18
CA ARG A 3 -18.44 -30.14 -5.24
C ARG A 3 -17.76 -30.51 -3.91
N SER A 4 -17.18 -29.48 -3.30
CA SER A 4 -16.69 -29.40 -1.91
C SER A 4 -15.26 -29.85 -1.65
N LYS A 5 -14.37 -28.85 -1.54
CA LYS A 5 -13.35 -28.72 -0.47
C LYS A 5 -12.72 -27.32 -0.51
N ILE A 6 -13.52 -26.33 -0.14
CA ILE A 6 -13.03 -25.06 0.40
C ILE A 6 -13.59 -25.05 1.82
N HIS A 7 -12.72 -25.15 2.83
CA HIS A 7 -12.82 -24.53 4.16
C HIS A 7 -11.84 -25.20 5.16
N ALA A 8 -11.29 -24.34 6.02
CA ALA A 8 -10.63 -24.61 7.29
C ALA A 8 -9.14 -25.01 7.30
N ARG A 9 -8.26 -23.99 7.33
CA ARG A 9 -7.07 -23.98 8.20
C ARG A 9 -6.81 -22.58 8.75
N SER A 10 -7.59 -22.15 9.73
CA SER A 10 -7.23 -21.06 10.64
C SER A 10 -6.46 -21.63 11.83
N ARG A 11 -5.14 -21.42 11.89
CA ARG A 11 -4.38 -21.58 13.15
C ARG A 11 -4.60 -20.32 13.98
N VAL A 12 -5.34 -20.47 15.08
CA VAL A 12 -5.49 -19.42 16.10
C VAL A 12 -4.12 -19.19 16.75
N LYS A 13 -3.52 -18.01 16.55
CA LYS A 13 -2.35 -17.55 17.31
C LYS A 13 -2.81 -17.16 18.73
N SER A 14 -1.97 -17.36 19.75
CA SER A 14 -2.30 -17.06 21.14
C SER A 14 -2.61 -15.57 21.35
N VAL A 15 -3.54 -15.26 22.25
CA VAL A 15 -4.07 -13.90 22.48
C VAL A 15 -2.97 -12.88 22.84
N GLU A 16 -1.85 -13.30 23.42
CA GLU A 16 -0.67 -12.44 23.68
C GLU A 16 0.21 -12.19 22.45
N GLN A 17 0.36 -13.17 21.54
CA GLN A 17 1.04 -12.94 20.26
C GLN A 17 0.17 -12.15 19.28
N VAL A 18 -1.15 -12.26 19.40
CA VAL A 18 -2.09 -11.34 18.78
C VAL A 18 -1.87 -9.95 19.40
N LYS A 19 -1.95 -9.76 20.72
CA LYS A 19 -1.80 -8.43 21.34
C LYS A 19 -0.44 -7.74 21.13
N ALA A 20 0.67 -8.46 21.00
CA ALA A 20 1.97 -7.86 20.67
C ALA A 20 2.16 -7.56 19.17
N GLY A 21 1.34 -8.16 18.30
CA GLY A 21 1.40 -8.00 16.84
C GLY A 21 0.17 -7.32 16.21
N THR A 22 -0.82 -6.88 16.98
CA THR A 22 -2.17 -6.48 16.49
C THR A 22 -2.53 -5.02 16.81
N GLN A 23 -1.56 -4.11 16.99
CA GLN A 23 -1.87 -2.69 17.24
C GLN A 23 -1.22 -1.71 16.23
N LEU A 24 -0.49 -2.18 15.22
CA LEU A 24 0.30 -1.29 14.34
C LEU A 24 0.32 -1.67 12.86
N VAL A 25 -0.60 -2.53 12.40
CA VAL A 25 -0.92 -2.52 10.97
C VAL A 25 -1.91 -1.39 10.81
N MET A 26 -1.41 -0.19 10.53
CA MET A 26 -2.21 0.79 9.80
C MET A 26 -2.67 0.03 8.57
N GLU A 27 -3.95 -0.38 8.53
CA GLU A 27 -4.47 -1.19 7.46
C GLU A 27 -4.52 -0.30 6.20
N ILE A 28 -3.36 -0.17 5.55
CA ILE A 28 -3.32 -0.14 4.10
C ILE A 28 -4.03 -1.43 3.70
N ASN A 29 -5.35 -1.34 3.56
CA ASN A 29 -6.15 -2.52 3.33
C ASN A 29 -5.81 -2.99 1.93
N ILE A 30 -5.06 -4.09 1.87
CA ILE A 30 -4.66 -4.77 0.64
C ILE A 30 -5.88 -5.05 -0.25
N HIS A 31 -7.07 -5.21 0.32
CA HIS A 31 -8.32 -5.31 -0.44
C HIS A 31 -8.61 -4.05 -1.27
N VAL A 32 -8.37 -2.85 -0.73
CA VAL A 32 -8.45 -1.60 -1.51
C VAL A 32 -7.36 -1.59 -2.57
N VAL A 33 -6.14 -2.02 -2.24
CA VAL A 33 -5.06 -2.16 -3.24
C VAL A 33 -5.50 -3.09 -4.37
N ILE A 34 -6.09 -4.25 -4.09
CA ILE A 34 -6.55 -5.21 -5.09
C ILE A 34 -7.69 -4.65 -5.93
N GLU A 35 -8.69 -3.99 -5.32
CA GLU A 35 -9.78 -3.34 -6.06
C GLU A 35 -9.26 -2.22 -6.96
N VAL A 36 -8.28 -1.44 -6.48
CA VAL A 36 -7.61 -0.39 -7.27
C VAL A 36 -6.74 -1.00 -8.38
N VAL A 37 -5.94 -2.04 -8.10
CA VAL A 37 -5.09 -2.75 -9.08
C VAL A 37 -5.92 -3.31 -10.23
N LYS A 38 -7.12 -3.85 -9.94
CA LYS A 38 -8.04 -4.36 -10.97
C LYS A 38 -8.49 -3.29 -11.97
N LEU A 39 -8.46 -2.01 -11.60
CA LEU A 39 -8.99 -0.91 -12.40
C LEU A 39 -7.92 -0.03 -13.05
N SER A 40 -6.72 0.03 -12.47
CA SER A 40 -5.72 1.07 -12.79
C SER A 40 -4.42 0.50 -13.38
N GLY A 41 -4.24 -0.82 -13.29
CA GLY A 41 -3.05 -1.57 -13.70
C GLY A 41 -2.22 -2.06 -12.50
N ASN A 42 -1.11 -2.75 -12.78
CA ASN A 42 -0.41 -3.55 -11.79
C ASN A 42 1.00 -3.05 -11.41
N VAL A 43 1.49 -1.90 -11.89
CA VAL A 43 2.81 -1.36 -11.49
C VAL A 43 2.70 -0.60 -10.18
N VAL A 44 3.27 -1.15 -9.11
CA VAL A 44 3.09 -0.65 -7.74
C VAL A 44 4.42 -0.26 -7.12
N GLY A 45 4.57 1.03 -6.78
CA GLY A 45 5.69 1.57 -6.04
C GLY A 45 5.54 1.34 -4.54
N LEU A 46 6.57 0.78 -3.90
CA LEU A 46 6.61 0.52 -2.46
C LEU A 46 7.67 1.43 -1.81
N VAL A 47 7.23 2.34 -0.93
CA VAL A 47 8.09 3.26 -0.19
C VAL A 47 7.96 3.02 1.31
N GLY A 48 9.06 3.06 2.05
CA GLY A 48 9.06 2.82 3.50
C GLY A 48 8.83 1.36 3.91
N TRP A 49 8.93 0.42 2.97
CA TRP A 49 8.74 -1.02 3.19
C TRP A 49 9.74 -1.66 4.18
N ARG A 50 10.83 -0.97 4.53
CA ARG A 50 11.84 -1.42 5.50
C ARG A 50 11.55 -1.01 6.95
N GLY A 51 10.68 -0.02 7.18
CA GLY A 51 10.34 0.47 8.52
C GLY A 51 9.41 -0.49 9.25
N MET A 52 9.09 -0.21 10.52
CA MET A 52 8.24 -1.07 11.36
C MET A 52 6.88 -1.38 10.72
N VAL A 53 6.17 -0.37 10.22
CA VAL A 53 4.88 -0.55 9.53
C VAL A 53 5.08 -1.25 8.19
N GLY A 54 6.11 -0.82 7.44
CA GLY A 54 6.44 -1.37 6.13
C GLY A 54 6.78 -2.87 6.17
N SER A 55 7.54 -3.33 7.17
CA SER A 55 7.91 -4.74 7.29
C SER A 55 6.69 -5.62 7.56
N VAL A 56 5.75 -5.14 8.39
CA VAL A 56 4.50 -5.86 8.65
C VAL A 56 3.62 -5.90 7.38
N LEU A 57 3.54 -4.80 6.64
CA LEU A 57 2.90 -4.79 5.32
C LEU A 57 3.52 -5.83 4.38
N MET A 58 4.86 -5.87 4.27
CA MET A 58 5.55 -6.85 3.41
C MET A 58 5.30 -8.30 3.84
N ASP A 59 5.23 -8.57 5.14
CA ASP A 59 4.89 -9.90 5.67
C ASP A 59 3.48 -10.31 5.27
N ARG A 60 2.50 -9.42 5.48
CA ARG A 60 1.10 -9.67 5.10
C ARG A 60 0.93 -9.84 3.60
N MET A 61 1.57 -8.99 2.79
CA MET A 61 1.54 -9.13 1.32
C MET A 61 2.12 -10.47 0.83
N ARG A 62 3.10 -11.03 1.54
CA ARG A 62 3.62 -12.38 1.24
C ARG A 62 2.66 -13.48 1.71
N GLU A 63 2.11 -13.36 2.92
CA GLU A 63 1.15 -14.32 3.47
C GLU A 63 -0.10 -14.45 2.59
N GLU A 64 -0.60 -13.33 2.05
CA GLU A 64 -1.79 -13.28 1.19
C GLU A 64 -1.46 -13.43 -0.31
N ASN A 65 -0.19 -13.61 -0.67
CA ASN A 65 0.30 -13.78 -2.05
C ASN A 65 0.00 -12.59 -2.99
N ASP A 66 -0.04 -11.37 -2.47
CA ASP A 66 -0.36 -10.15 -3.23
C ASP A 66 0.69 -9.84 -4.30
N PHE A 67 1.96 -10.17 -4.04
CA PHE A 67 3.04 -9.98 -5.02
C PHE A 67 2.82 -10.78 -6.30
N ALA A 68 1.98 -11.82 -6.31
CA ALA A 68 1.60 -12.50 -7.54
C ALA A 68 0.77 -11.59 -8.47
N LEU A 69 0.02 -10.64 -7.90
CA LEU A 69 -0.95 -9.79 -8.60
C LEU A 69 -0.35 -8.48 -9.14
N ILE A 70 0.83 -8.08 -8.64
CA ILE A 70 1.46 -6.79 -8.96
C ILE A 70 2.84 -6.93 -9.60
N GLU A 71 3.28 -5.89 -10.29
CA GLU A 71 4.67 -5.63 -10.63
C GLU A 71 5.26 -4.65 -9.60
N PRO A 72 5.97 -5.14 -8.57
CA PRO A 72 6.45 -4.28 -7.49
C PRO A 72 7.75 -3.55 -7.88
N ILE A 73 7.77 -2.24 -7.67
CA ILE A 73 8.97 -1.40 -7.73
C ILE A 73 9.30 -0.94 -6.32
N PHE A 74 10.50 -1.26 -5.84
CA PHE A 74 10.93 -0.90 -4.49
C PHE A 74 11.72 0.40 -4.52
N PHE A 75 11.28 1.36 -3.72
CA PHE A 75 11.94 2.66 -3.57
C PHE A 75 12.67 2.74 -2.22
N SER A 76 13.69 3.59 -2.15
CA SER A 76 14.48 3.82 -0.95
C SER A 76 14.82 5.31 -0.81
N THR A 77 14.67 5.85 0.39
CA THR A 77 15.09 7.22 0.75
C THR A 77 16.56 7.29 1.17
N SER A 78 17.20 6.17 1.47
CA SER A 78 18.55 6.13 2.08
C SER A 78 19.57 5.29 1.34
N ASN A 79 19.15 4.45 0.39
CA ASN A 79 20.05 3.56 -0.35
C ASN A 79 19.54 3.22 -1.77
N PRO A 80 19.25 4.21 -2.63
CA PRO A 80 18.93 3.96 -4.03
C PRO A 80 20.11 3.28 -4.75
N GLY A 81 19.81 2.44 -5.74
CA GLY A 81 20.79 1.67 -6.52
C GLY A 81 21.19 0.32 -5.92
N ALA A 82 20.92 0.07 -4.63
CA ALA A 82 21.17 -1.23 -4.01
C ALA A 82 20.22 -2.32 -4.53
N ALA A 83 20.50 -3.58 -4.19
CA ALA A 83 19.66 -4.71 -4.58
C ALA A 83 18.24 -4.61 -3.96
N ALA A 84 17.23 -4.84 -4.79
CA ALA A 84 15.84 -4.95 -4.35
C ALA A 84 15.60 -6.27 -3.58
N PRO A 85 14.59 -6.35 -2.68
CA PRO A 85 14.27 -7.58 -1.97
C PRO A 85 13.82 -8.69 -2.92
N THR A 86 13.79 -9.93 -2.45
CA THR A 86 13.50 -11.10 -3.32
C THR A 86 12.07 -11.13 -3.88
N MET A 87 11.17 -10.29 -3.36
CA MET A 87 9.81 -10.08 -3.89
C MET A 87 9.82 -9.28 -5.20
N ALA A 88 10.92 -8.58 -5.51
CA ALA A 88 11.06 -7.84 -6.75
C ALA A 88 10.99 -8.76 -7.96
N LYS A 89 10.31 -8.32 -9.02
CA LYS A 89 10.17 -9.06 -10.27
C LYS A 89 11.17 -8.54 -11.31
N ASN A 90 10.79 -7.62 -12.18
CA ASN A 90 11.67 -7.17 -13.26
C ASN A 90 12.69 -6.15 -12.75
N GLU A 91 12.27 -5.23 -11.89
CA GLU A 91 13.14 -4.19 -11.33
C GLU A 91 13.91 -4.70 -10.11
N LYS A 92 15.15 -5.15 -10.34
CA LYS A 92 16.00 -5.76 -9.30
C LYS A 92 16.85 -4.77 -8.48
N THR A 93 16.69 -3.47 -8.71
CA THR A 93 17.42 -2.40 -8.01
C THR A 93 16.45 -1.44 -7.33
N LEU A 94 16.85 -0.90 -6.18
CA LEU A 94 16.08 0.10 -5.47
C LEU A 94 16.10 1.42 -6.25
N LYS A 95 14.92 1.97 -6.53
CA LYS A 95 14.79 3.31 -7.10
C LYS A 95 14.88 4.37 -5.99
N ASP A 96 15.19 5.60 -6.36
CA ASP A 96 15.18 6.73 -5.41
C ASP A 96 13.74 7.16 -5.14
N ALA A 97 13.37 7.15 -3.85
CA ALA A 97 12.04 7.59 -3.39
C ALA A 97 11.77 9.09 -3.63
N HIS A 98 12.76 9.90 -4.00
CA HIS A 98 12.57 11.31 -4.36
C HIS A 98 12.61 11.55 -5.87
N ASP A 99 12.84 10.51 -6.68
CA ASP A 99 12.80 10.62 -8.14
C ASP A 99 11.33 10.60 -8.62
N LEU A 100 10.79 11.80 -8.80
CA LEU A 100 9.41 12.00 -9.27
C LEU A 100 9.15 11.35 -10.63
N LYS A 101 10.16 11.20 -11.49
CA LYS A 101 9.99 10.55 -12.80
C LYS A 101 9.83 9.06 -12.65
N GLU A 102 10.60 8.42 -11.76
CA GLU A 102 10.44 7.00 -11.46
C GLU A 102 9.12 6.74 -10.74
N LEU A 103 8.76 7.57 -9.75
CA LEU A 103 7.46 7.48 -9.06
C LEU A 103 6.29 7.62 -10.02
N ALA A 104 6.36 8.54 -10.97
CA ALA A 104 5.28 8.78 -11.93
C ALA A 104 5.02 7.62 -12.90
N LYS A 105 5.95 6.66 -13.03
CA LYS A 105 5.74 5.42 -13.80
C LYS A 105 4.84 4.43 -13.08
N CYS A 106 4.68 4.55 -11.76
CA CYS A 106 3.81 3.69 -10.97
C CYS A 106 2.35 4.10 -11.16
N GLN A 107 1.46 3.12 -11.31
CA GLN A 107 0.01 3.36 -11.30
C GLN A 107 -0.52 3.51 -9.87
N ILE A 108 0.17 2.87 -8.92
CA ILE A 108 -0.13 2.92 -7.49
C ILE A 108 1.18 3.14 -6.73
N ILE A 109 1.16 4.01 -5.73
CA ILE A 109 2.23 4.14 -4.75
C ILE A 109 1.65 3.78 -3.40
N ILE A 110 2.28 2.83 -2.72
CA ILE A 110 1.98 2.47 -1.33
C ILE A 110 3.16 2.94 -0.48
N THR A 111 2.90 3.86 0.43
CA THR A 111 3.92 4.42 1.32
C THR A 111 3.61 4.14 2.79
N ALA A 112 4.64 3.66 3.48
CA ALA A 112 4.71 3.57 4.93
C ALA A 112 5.93 4.36 5.46
N GLN A 113 6.41 5.35 4.70
CA GLN A 113 7.63 6.10 5.00
C GLN A 113 7.42 7.14 6.12
N GLY A 114 6.24 7.75 6.20
CA GLY A 114 5.89 8.74 7.22
C GLY A 114 5.48 10.10 6.65
N GLY A 115 4.94 10.95 7.51
CA GLY A 115 4.27 12.19 7.11
C GLY A 115 5.19 13.25 6.49
N ASP A 116 6.45 13.31 6.90
CA ASP A 116 7.43 14.24 6.32
C ASP A 116 7.67 13.93 4.84
N TYR A 117 7.84 12.65 4.51
CA TYR A 117 7.99 12.19 3.13
C TYR A 117 6.74 12.52 2.30
N THR A 118 5.55 12.24 2.82
CA THR A 118 4.30 12.58 2.13
C THR A 118 4.19 14.08 1.89
N SER A 119 4.45 14.90 2.91
CA SER A 119 4.37 16.37 2.81
C SER A 119 5.35 16.92 1.77
N GLU A 120 6.50 16.29 1.61
CA GLU A 120 7.50 16.69 0.63
C GLU A 120 7.18 16.21 -0.80
N VAL A 121 6.85 14.94 -0.97
CA VAL A 121 6.84 14.27 -2.28
C VAL A 121 5.46 14.33 -2.94
N PHE A 122 4.39 14.10 -2.17
CA PHE A 122 3.04 14.01 -2.72
C PHE A 122 2.61 15.27 -3.50
N PRO A 123 2.78 16.50 -2.96
CA PRO A 123 2.39 17.70 -3.70
C PRO A 123 3.18 17.89 -5.00
N LYS A 124 4.49 17.59 -4.98
CA LYS A 124 5.37 17.70 -6.17
C LYS A 124 4.96 16.69 -7.24
N LEU A 125 4.64 15.47 -6.84
CA LEU A 125 4.22 14.40 -7.75
C LEU A 125 2.86 14.72 -8.40
N ARG A 126 1.88 15.20 -7.61
CA ARG A 126 0.59 15.67 -8.13
C ARG A 126 0.74 16.88 -9.06
N ALA A 127 1.58 17.85 -8.69
CA ALA A 127 1.87 19.02 -9.54
C ALA A 127 2.53 18.65 -10.88
N ALA A 128 3.27 17.54 -10.94
CA ALA A 128 3.82 16.98 -12.17
C ALA A 128 2.77 16.27 -13.05
N GLY A 129 1.50 16.25 -12.64
CA GLY A 129 0.39 15.67 -13.40
C GLY A 129 0.19 14.17 -13.20
N TRP A 130 0.80 13.58 -12.17
CA TRP A 130 0.59 12.16 -11.87
C TRP A 130 -0.80 11.91 -11.27
N GLN A 131 -1.59 11.07 -11.95
CA GLN A 131 -2.97 10.76 -11.60
C GLN A 131 -3.16 9.36 -10.98
N GLY A 132 -2.07 8.65 -10.68
CA GLY A 132 -2.14 7.33 -10.06
C GLY A 132 -2.67 7.35 -8.63
N HIS A 133 -2.81 6.17 -8.03
CA HIS A 133 -3.36 6.03 -6.69
C HIS A 133 -2.29 6.14 -5.61
N TRP A 134 -2.50 7.06 -4.68
CA TRP A 134 -1.64 7.23 -3.50
C TRP A 134 -2.28 6.53 -2.31
N ILE A 135 -1.59 5.54 -1.78
CA ILE A 135 -2.02 4.77 -0.61
C ILE A 135 -1.02 5.03 0.51
N ASP A 136 -1.48 5.61 1.60
CA ASP A 136 -0.61 6.14 2.64
C ASP A 136 -1.00 5.67 4.03
N ALA A 137 -0.01 5.28 4.82
CA ALA A 137 -0.23 5.03 6.24
C ALA A 137 -0.16 6.32 7.07
N ALA A 138 0.55 7.36 6.60
CA ALA A 138 0.73 8.60 7.33
C ALA A 138 -0.57 9.39 7.48
N SER A 139 -0.64 10.23 8.52
CA SER A 139 -1.82 11.05 8.81
C SER A 139 -1.97 12.28 7.90
N THR A 140 -0.93 12.62 7.14
CA THR A 140 -0.77 13.91 6.44
C THR A 140 -1.98 14.28 5.60
N LEU A 141 -2.57 13.33 4.89
CA LEU A 141 -3.65 13.59 3.94
C LEU A 141 -5.05 13.21 4.47
N ARG A 142 -5.18 12.78 5.74
CA ARG A 142 -6.45 12.22 6.26
C ARG A 142 -7.64 13.18 6.18
N MET A 143 -7.36 14.47 6.26
CA MET A 143 -8.39 15.52 6.29
C MET A 143 -8.51 16.29 4.98
N GLU A 144 -7.73 15.91 3.95
CA GLU A 144 -7.82 16.53 2.63
C GLU A 144 -9.14 16.14 1.96
N GLY A 145 -9.77 17.11 1.29
CA GLY A 145 -11.12 16.93 0.73
C GLY A 145 -11.21 15.92 -0.42
N ASP A 146 -10.08 15.58 -1.03
CA ASP A 146 -9.93 14.62 -2.11
C ASP A 146 -9.35 13.27 -1.63
N ALA A 147 -9.27 13.06 -0.31
CA ALA A 147 -8.78 11.83 0.30
C ALA A 147 -9.89 11.05 1.02
N VAL A 148 -9.76 9.72 1.00
CA VAL A 148 -10.67 8.81 1.71
C VAL A 148 -9.88 8.05 2.76
N ILE A 149 -10.35 8.10 4.02
CA ILE A 149 -9.83 7.21 5.07
C ILE A 149 -10.33 5.79 4.78
N VAL A 150 -9.41 4.83 4.65
CA VAL A 150 -9.75 3.44 4.30
C VAL A 150 -9.86 2.54 5.54
N LEU A 151 -11.01 1.89 5.69
CA LEU A 151 -11.27 0.85 6.68
C LEU A 151 -12.37 -0.06 6.13
N ASP A 152 -12.04 -0.85 5.11
CA ASP A 152 -13.04 -1.49 4.26
C ASP A 152 -14.07 -2.39 4.96
N PRO A 153 -13.76 -3.11 6.07
CA PRO A 153 -14.78 -3.84 6.81
C PRO A 153 -15.89 -2.94 7.38
N VAL A 154 -15.63 -1.63 7.49
CA VAL A 154 -16.54 -0.61 8.04
C VAL A 154 -17.11 0.29 6.94
N ASN A 155 -16.28 0.75 6.00
CA ASN A 155 -16.65 1.81 5.05
C ASN A 155 -16.50 1.47 3.56
N MET A 156 -16.54 0.18 3.18
CA MET A 156 -16.48 -0.25 1.78
C MET A 156 -17.41 0.53 0.81
N PRO A 157 -18.67 0.88 1.14
CA PRO A 157 -19.51 1.67 0.25
C PRO A 157 -18.90 3.04 -0.09
N VAL A 158 -18.29 3.71 0.89
CA VAL A 158 -17.63 5.01 0.71
C VAL A 158 -16.43 4.89 -0.23
N ILE A 159 -15.62 3.84 -0.04
CA ILE A 159 -14.45 3.58 -0.89
C ILE A 159 -14.88 3.34 -2.34
N LYS A 160 -15.91 2.49 -2.55
CA LYS A 160 -16.43 2.20 -3.90
C LYS A 160 -17.01 3.44 -4.58
N ASP A 161 -17.77 4.25 -3.86
CA ASP A 161 -18.35 5.48 -4.40
C ASP A 161 -17.28 6.50 -4.79
N ALA A 162 -16.23 6.65 -3.96
CA ALA A 162 -15.11 7.53 -4.28
C ALA A 162 -14.33 7.01 -5.50
N LEU A 163 -14.08 5.71 -5.57
CA LEU A 163 -13.40 5.06 -6.69
C LEU A 163 -14.17 5.26 -8.00
N ALA A 164 -15.50 5.08 -7.97
CA ALA A 164 -16.38 5.33 -9.12
C ALA A 164 -16.38 6.80 -9.58
N LYS A 165 -16.08 7.74 -8.68
CA LYS A 165 -15.93 9.18 -8.97
C LYS A 165 -14.51 9.58 -9.36
N GLY A 166 -13.58 8.63 -9.49
CA GLY A 166 -12.19 8.89 -9.87
C GLY A 166 -11.28 9.28 -8.69
N GLY A 167 -11.71 9.05 -7.45
CA GLY A 167 -10.87 9.25 -6.27
C GLY A 167 -9.60 8.40 -6.32
N ASN A 168 -8.47 8.97 -5.90
CA ASN A 168 -7.17 8.34 -6.01
C ASN A 168 -6.23 8.59 -4.82
N ASN A 169 -6.74 9.04 -3.68
CA ASN A 169 -5.99 9.20 -2.43
C ASN A 169 -6.66 8.36 -1.32
N TRP A 170 -5.93 7.38 -0.79
CA TRP A 170 -6.43 6.36 0.13
C TRP A 170 -5.57 6.30 1.39
N ILE A 171 -6.10 6.76 2.51
CA ILE A 171 -5.28 7.03 3.70
C ILE A 171 -5.70 6.13 4.84
N GLY A 172 -4.74 5.42 5.45
CA GLY A 172 -5.00 4.60 6.62
C GLY A 172 -5.50 5.45 7.80
N GLY A 173 -6.51 4.93 8.51
CA GLY A 173 -7.02 5.54 9.73
C GLY A 173 -6.00 5.62 10.87
N ASN A 174 -6.36 6.30 11.96
CA ASN A 174 -5.61 6.17 13.21
C ASN A 174 -5.73 4.74 13.76
N CYS A 175 -4.76 4.30 14.56
CA CYS A 175 -4.75 2.98 15.18
C CYS A 175 -5.72 2.82 16.37
N THR A 176 -6.29 3.92 16.87
CA THR A 176 -7.31 3.97 17.93
C THR A 176 -8.71 4.02 17.35
#